data_AF-A0A1C3XJB8-F1
#
_entry.id   AF-A0A1C3XJB8-F1
#
_cell.length_a   1.000
_cell.length_b   1.000
_cell.length_c   1.000
_cell.angle_alpha   90.00
_cell.angle_beta   90.00
_cell.angle_gamma   90.00
#
_symmetry.space_group_name_H-M   'P 1'
#
loop_
_entity.id
_entity.type
_entity.pdbx_description
1 polymer ?
#
loop_
_entity_poly.entity_id
_entity_poly.type
_entity_poly.pdbx_seq_one_letter_code
_entity_poly.pdbx_strand_id
1 'polypeptide(L)'
;MAKRRLPSPEHADTLSLNALRSLVTGLLERSQQAEVRLERLEAETIQLREENAALRLENTRLKVENQLLRDEIARLKNLSPRPPFRSSGMEKATDATPGDKSVSKKKPRGPKLDVKRVSRQEILRVDAPDGSRFKGYRSFYVRDLVLKAELVHYRRECWVTPNGKTVLAALPAGIMGGYGANLRRLCLMLHAHGQVTTARLTTLMNDIGLDISKRQMVRLLTKELDGFVAEDAAVLHAGLVSSPYVTVDDTGARHSHNMYYLTGFCRMTSP
;
A
#
# COMPACT_ATOMS: atom_id res chain seq x y z
N MET A 1 -58.80 5.47 -7.45
CA MET A 1 -59.27 4.25 -8.13
C MET A 1 -59.07 3.07 -7.18
N ALA A 2 -60.15 2.48 -6.65
CA ALA A 2 -60.07 1.39 -5.68
C ALA A 2 -59.30 0.20 -6.28
N LYS A 3 -58.25 -0.28 -5.59
CA LYS A 3 -57.50 -1.48 -6.00
C LYS A 3 -58.44 -2.68 -5.90
N ARG A 4 -59.14 -3.04 -6.99
CA ARG A 4 -59.81 -4.35 -7.09
C ARG A 4 -58.75 -5.41 -6.86
N ARG A 5 -58.83 -6.12 -5.74
CA ARG A 5 -57.94 -7.24 -5.45
C ARG A 5 -58.30 -8.35 -6.43
N LEU A 6 -57.37 -8.66 -7.34
CA LEU A 6 -57.52 -9.81 -8.22
C LEU A 6 -57.53 -11.09 -7.38
N PRO A 7 -58.28 -12.13 -7.78
CA PRO A 7 -58.20 -13.46 -7.17
C PRO A 7 -56.74 -13.95 -7.11
N SER A 8 -56.36 -14.71 -6.08
CA SER A 8 -55.02 -15.29 -6.02
C SER A 8 -54.86 -16.35 -7.12
N PRO A 9 -53.75 -16.35 -7.89
CA PRO A 9 -53.48 -17.39 -8.88
C PRO A 9 -53.16 -18.76 -8.25
N GLU A 10 -52.83 -18.81 -6.95
CA GLU A 10 -52.40 -20.02 -6.24
C GLU A 10 -53.48 -21.11 -6.11
N HIS A 11 -54.75 -20.77 -6.38
CA HIS A 11 -55.88 -21.71 -6.34
C HIS A 11 -56.73 -21.62 -7.61
N ALA A 12 -56.10 -21.42 -8.78
CA ALA A 12 -56.80 -21.22 -10.05
C ALA A 12 -57.81 -22.34 -10.38
N ASP A 13 -57.51 -23.57 -9.98
CA ASP A 13 -58.32 -24.76 -10.28
C ASP A 13 -59.67 -24.81 -9.55
N THR A 14 -59.84 -24.04 -8.47
CA THR A 14 -61.09 -23.98 -7.69
C THR A 14 -61.89 -22.70 -7.95
N LEU A 15 -61.41 -21.83 -8.83
CA LEU A 15 -62.07 -20.57 -9.17
C LEU A 15 -63.26 -20.82 -10.10
N SER A 16 -64.36 -20.12 -9.85
CA SER A 16 -65.48 -20.09 -10.79
C SER A 16 -65.05 -19.49 -12.13
N LEU A 17 -65.71 -19.89 -13.22
CA LEU A 17 -65.40 -19.40 -14.57
C LEU A 17 -65.39 -17.85 -14.65
N ASN A 18 -66.27 -17.18 -13.91
CA ASN A 18 -66.32 -15.72 -13.82
C ASN A 18 -65.14 -15.13 -13.02
N ALA A 19 -64.67 -15.83 -11.99
CA ALA A 19 -63.47 -15.45 -11.24
C ALA A 19 -62.19 -15.62 -12.09
N LEU A 20 -62.10 -16.68 -12.89
CA LEU A 20 -60.99 -16.87 -13.86
C LEU A 20 -60.99 -15.79 -14.93
N ARG A 21 -62.15 -15.45 -15.52
CA ARG A 21 -62.26 -14.37 -16.52
C ARG A 21 -61.86 -13.01 -15.94
N SER A 22 -62.25 -12.71 -14.70
CA SER A 22 -61.85 -11.44 -14.04
C SER A 22 -60.37 -11.40 -13.65
N LEU A 23 -59.78 -12.54 -13.28
CA LEU A 23 -58.34 -12.67 -13.03
C LEU A 23 -57.53 -12.46 -14.32
N VAL A 24 -57.89 -13.13 -15.42
CA VAL A 24 -57.17 -13.03 -16.70
C VAL A 24 -57.24 -11.61 -17.26
N THR A 25 -58.42 -10.99 -17.26
CA THR A 25 -58.58 -9.59 -17.72
C THR A 25 -57.78 -8.62 -16.86
N GLY A 26 -57.82 -8.77 -15.54
CA GLY A 26 -57.03 -7.93 -14.64
C GLY A 26 -55.51 -8.14 -14.72
N LEU A 27 -55.05 -9.36 -15.00
CA LEU A 27 -53.63 -9.64 -15.26
C LEU A 27 -53.18 -9.05 -16.60
N LEU A 28 -54.02 -9.12 -17.64
CA LEU A 28 -53.76 -8.49 -18.93
C LEU A 28 -53.64 -6.96 -18.80
N GLU A 29 -54.56 -6.32 -18.08
CA GLU A 29 -54.49 -4.88 -17.79
C GLU A 29 -53.21 -4.51 -17.04
N ARG A 30 -52.79 -5.32 -16.05
CA ARG A 30 -51.52 -5.10 -15.32
C ARG A 30 -50.31 -5.31 -16.21
N SER A 31 -50.34 -6.27 -17.13
CA SER A 31 -49.26 -6.50 -18.11
C SER A 31 -49.12 -5.31 -19.04
N GLN A 32 -50.23 -4.82 -19.61
CA GLN A 32 -50.24 -3.64 -20.47
C GLN A 32 -49.75 -2.38 -19.73
N GLN A 33 -50.16 -2.19 -18.47
CA GLN A 33 -49.65 -1.09 -17.63
C GLN A 33 -48.15 -1.23 -17.34
N ALA A 34 -47.65 -2.45 -17.17
CA ALA A 34 -46.23 -2.71 -16.95
C ALA A 34 -45.41 -2.43 -18.23
N GLU A 35 -45.91 -2.81 -19.41
CA GLU A 35 -45.30 -2.53 -20.71
C GLU A 35 -45.17 -1.02 -20.95
N VAL A 36 -46.25 -0.25 -20.77
CA VAL A 36 -46.22 1.22 -20.88
C VAL A 36 -45.22 1.85 -19.91
N ARG A 37 -45.10 1.30 -18.69
CA ARG A 37 -44.12 1.77 -17.71
C ARG A 37 -42.69 1.44 -18.13
N LEU A 38 -42.45 0.28 -18.72
CA LEU A 38 -41.14 -0.11 -19.24
C LEU A 38 -40.72 0.79 -20.38
N GLU A 39 -41.59 1.04 -21.36
CA GLU A 39 -41.32 1.96 -22.48
C GLU A 39 -40.95 3.36 -21.98
N ARG A 40 -41.68 3.87 -20.97
CA ARG A 40 -41.38 5.18 -20.36
C ARG A 40 -40.01 5.20 -19.68
N LEU A 41 -39.66 4.14 -18.94
CA LEU A 41 -38.35 4.03 -18.28
C LEU A 41 -37.22 3.90 -19.29
N GLU A 42 -37.42 3.15 -20.37
CA GLU A 42 -36.45 3.02 -21.45
C GLU A 42 -36.19 4.38 -22.11
N ALA A 43 -37.23 5.14 -22.43
CA ALA A 43 -37.09 6.50 -22.97
C ALA A 43 -36.29 7.42 -22.02
N GLU A 44 -36.59 7.39 -20.71
CA GLU A 44 -35.86 8.15 -19.70
C GLU A 44 -34.38 7.73 -19.62
N THR A 45 -34.09 6.43 -19.71
CA THR A 45 -32.69 5.96 -19.68
C THR A 45 -31.90 6.38 -20.92
N ILE A 46 -32.54 6.46 -22.08
CA ILE A 46 -31.91 6.96 -23.32
C ILE A 46 -31.59 8.45 -23.15
N GLN A 47 -32.57 9.24 -22.71
CA GLN A 47 -32.37 10.67 -22.46
C GLN A 47 -31.23 10.93 -21.46
N LEU A 48 -31.22 10.23 -20.33
CA LEU A 48 -30.16 10.38 -19.32
C LEU A 48 -28.78 9.98 -19.85
N ARG A 49 -28.70 9.01 -20.77
CA ARG A 49 -27.42 8.63 -21.40
C ARG A 49 -26.92 9.70 -22.36
N GLU A 50 -27.82 10.31 -23.13
CA GLU A 50 -27.50 11.42 -24.04
C GLU A 50 -27.03 12.66 -23.25
N GLU A 51 -27.74 13.02 -22.19
CA GLU A 51 -27.35 14.12 -21.29
C GLU A 51 -25.98 13.85 -20.64
N ASN A 52 -25.74 12.63 -20.16
CA ASN A 52 -24.43 12.25 -19.61
C ASN A 52 -23.31 12.33 -20.66
N ALA A 53 -23.58 11.96 -21.91
CA ALA A 53 -22.60 12.07 -22.99
C ALA A 53 -22.28 13.54 -23.30
N ALA A 54 -23.31 14.40 -23.38
CA ALA A 54 -23.14 15.83 -23.58
C ALA A 54 -22.34 16.49 -22.44
N LEU A 55 -22.69 16.20 -21.19
CA LEU A 55 -21.97 16.72 -20.02
C LEU A 55 -20.50 16.26 -19.97
N ARG A 56 -20.21 15.04 -20.42
CA ARG A 56 -18.82 14.56 -20.51
C ARG A 56 -18.02 15.34 -21.56
N LEU A 57 -18.61 15.65 -22.71
CA LEU A 57 -17.99 16.46 -23.75
C LEU A 57 -17.77 17.90 -23.29
N GLU A 58 -18.73 18.49 -22.59
CA GLU A 58 -18.56 19.82 -22.02
C GLU A 58 -17.47 19.83 -20.94
N ASN A 59 -17.43 18.81 -20.09
CA ASN A 59 -16.40 18.69 -19.06
C ASN A 59 -14.99 18.55 -19.66
N THR A 60 -14.81 17.81 -20.76
CA THR A 60 -13.52 17.73 -21.44
C THR A 60 -13.13 19.06 -22.06
N ARG A 61 -14.08 19.77 -22.70
CA ARG A 61 -13.85 21.11 -23.25
C ARG A 61 -13.45 22.11 -22.16
N LEU A 62 -14.21 22.20 -21.07
CA LEU A 62 -13.92 23.10 -19.95
C LEU A 62 -12.56 22.78 -19.31
N LYS A 63 -12.18 21.50 -19.21
CA LYS A 63 -10.84 21.12 -18.72
C LYS A 63 -9.73 21.64 -19.62
N VAL A 64 -9.90 21.56 -20.94
CA VAL A 64 -8.94 22.10 -21.91
C VAL A 64 -8.86 23.63 -21.80
N GLU A 65 -9.99 24.32 -21.78
CA GLU A 65 -10.03 25.78 -21.65
C GLU A 65 -9.42 26.25 -20.32
N ASN A 66 -9.73 25.57 -19.21
CA ASN A 66 -9.14 25.88 -17.90
C ASN A 66 -7.62 25.67 -17.89
N GLN A 67 -7.13 24.64 -18.60
CA GLN A 67 -5.70 24.40 -18.74
C GLN A 67 -5.02 25.53 -19.53
N LEU A 68 -5.61 25.96 -20.65
CA LEU A 68 -5.09 27.08 -21.44
C LEU A 68 -5.04 28.39 -20.63
N LEU A 69 -6.10 28.69 -19.87
CA LEU A 69 -6.13 29.88 -19.01
C LEU A 69 -5.07 29.83 -17.90
N ARG A 70 -4.84 28.64 -17.30
CA ARG A 70 -3.79 28.46 -16.29
C ARG A 70 -2.40 28.64 -16.87
N ASP A 71 -2.17 28.15 -18.08
CA ASP A 71 -0.89 28.28 -18.77
C ASP A 71 -0.61 29.74 -19.15
N GLU A 72 -1.64 30.48 -19.57
CA GLU A 72 -1.55 31.92 -19.83
C GLU A 72 -1.29 32.73 -18.56
N ILE A 73 -1.93 32.37 -17.44
CA ILE A 73 -1.63 32.97 -16.12
C ILE A 73 -0.18 32.70 -15.71
N ALA A 74 0.34 31.49 -15.93
CA ALA A 74 1.72 31.14 -15.59
C ALA A 74 2.73 31.93 -16.44
N ARG A 75 2.44 32.12 -17.74
CA ARG A 75 3.21 32.98 -18.64
C ARG A 75 3.24 34.44 -18.16
N LEU A 76 2.07 35.01 -17.85
CA LEU A 76 1.95 36.38 -17.35
C LEU A 76 2.65 36.59 -16.00
N LYS A 77 2.77 35.54 -15.20
CA LYS A 77 3.43 35.57 -13.87
C LYS A 77 4.92 35.19 -13.90
N ASN A 78 5.54 35.00 -15.07
CA ASN A 78 6.94 34.57 -15.22
C ASN A 78 7.27 33.30 -14.42
N LEU A 79 6.32 32.39 -14.28
CA LEU A 79 6.52 31.09 -13.63
C LEU A 79 7.08 30.08 -14.63
N SER A 80 7.97 29.19 -14.19
CA SER A 80 8.51 28.13 -15.06
C SER A 80 7.38 27.27 -15.65
N PRO A 81 7.44 26.93 -16.95
CA PRO A 81 6.41 26.13 -17.59
C PRO A 81 6.32 24.74 -16.96
N ARG A 82 5.10 24.20 -16.88
CA ARG A 82 4.82 22.93 -16.21
C ARG A 82 5.56 21.78 -16.94
N PRO A 83 6.23 20.88 -16.20
CA PRO A 83 6.82 19.68 -16.80
C PRO A 83 5.72 18.77 -17.36
N PRO A 84 5.91 18.18 -18.56
CA PRO A 84 4.90 17.34 -19.19
C PRO A 84 4.67 16.06 -18.38
N PHE A 85 3.40 15.64 -18.27
CA PHE A 85 3.05 14.34 -17.72
C PHE A 85 3.52 13.23 -18.67
N ARG A 86 4.56 12.51 -18.28
CA ARG A 86 4.92 11.24 -18.91
C ARG A 86 4.26 10.11 -18.14
N SER A 87 3.76 9.09 -18.85
CA SER A 87 3.40 7.80 -18.26
C SER A 87 4.57 7.26 -17.44
N SER A 88 4.30 6.68 -16.26
CA SER A 88 5.33 6.24 -15.32
C SER A 88 6.36 5.34 -16.01
N GLY A 89 7.61 5.80 -16.03
CA GLY A 89 8.73 5.10 -16.67
C GLY A 89 9.31 3.98 -15.80
N MET A 90 8.48 3.26 -15.03
CA MET A 90 8.96 2.18 -14.17
C MET A 90 9.42 0.95 -14.97
N GLU A 91 8.77 0.62 -16.09
CA GLU A 91 9.21 -0.45 -16.99
C GLU A 91 10.38 -0.03 -17.89
N LYS A 92 10.43 1.23 -18.32
CA LYS A 92 11.51 1.73 -19.20
C LYS A 92 12.86 1.89 -18.50
N ALA A 93 12.89 1.90 -17.17
CA ALA A 93 14.13 1.85 -16.40
C ALA A 93 14.74 0.43 -16.35
N THR A 94 13.99 -0.60 -16.74
CA THR A 94 14.43 -1.99 -16.74
C THR A 94 15.04 -2.41 -18.08
N ASP A 95 14.58 -1.82 -19.19
CA ASP A 95 15.11 -2.08 -20.54
C ASP A 95 15.94 -0.90 -21.07
N ALA A 96 17.14 -0.71 -20.53
CA ALA A 96 18.14 0.13 -21.18
C ALA A 96 18.78 -0.65 -22.35
N THR A 97 18.31 -0.41 -23.57
CA THR A 97 19.07 -0.75 -24.79
C THR A 97 20.23 0.24 -24.96
N PRO A 98 21.45 -0.22 -25.30
CA PRO A 98 22.63 0.63 -25.33
C PRO A 98 22.67 1.46 -26.62
N GLY A 99 22.46 2.76 -26.51
CA GLY A 99 22.55 3.73 -27.61
C GLY A 99 23.44 4.92 -27.27
N ASP A 100 24.70 4.78 -27.64
CA ASP A 100 25.71 5.81 -27.96
C ASP A 100 25.80 7.08 -27.10
N LYS A 101 26.58 6.99 -26.01
CA LYS A 101 27.34 8.12 -25.49
C LYS A 101 28.76 7.64 -25.24
N SER A 102 29.73 8.32 -25.85
CA SER A 102 31.16 8.10 -25.67
C SER A 102 31.55 8.24 -24.19
N VAL A 103 31.55 7.12 -23.48
CA VAL A 103 32.00 7.06 -22.08
C VAL A 103 33.52 7.09 -22.10
N SER A 104 34.09 8.25 -21.77
CA SER A 104 35.46 8.35 -21.25
C SER A 104 35.67 7.22 -20.24
N LYS A 105 36.60 6.29 -20.50
CA LYS A 105 36.87 5.11 -19.67
C LYS A 105 37.09 5.52 -18.21
N LYS A 106 36.02 5.55 -17.41
CA LYS A 106 36.12 5.70 -15.96
C LYS A 106 36.80 4.43 -15.47
N LYS A 107 37.98 4.59 -14.85
CA LYS A 107 38.69 3.48 -14.20
C LYS A 107 37.69 2.75 -13.28
N PRO A 108 37.70 1.40 -13.25
CA PRO A 108 36.82 0.66 -12.35
C PRO A 108 37.07 1.17 -10.93
N ARG A 109 35.99 1.55 -10.24
CA ARG A 109 36.03 1.88 -8.82
C ARG A 109 36.65 0.67 -8.13
N GLY A 110 37.76 0.88 -7.41
CA GLY A 110 38.43 -0.19 -6.67
C GLY A 110 37.45 -0.88 -5.69
N PRO A 111 37.81 -2.10 -5.22
CA PRO A 111 36.96 -2.85 -4.30
C PRO A 111 36.50 -1.98 -3.12
N LYS A 112 35.20 -2.02 -2.84
CA LYS A 112 34.59 -1.20 -1.78
C LYS A 112 35.26 -1.51 -0.42
N LEU A 113 35.86 -0.49 0.18
CA LEU A 113 36.81 -0.54 1.32
C LEU A 113 36.22 -0.97 2.68
N ASP A 114 34.99 -1.51 2.73
CA ASP A 114 34.33 -1.90 3.99
C ASP A 114 34.82 -3.25 4.55
N VAL A 115 36.09 -3.57 4.29
CA VAL A 115 36.75 -4.84 4.65
C VAL A 115 36.95 -4.97 6.16
N LYS A 116 36.86 -3.87 6.90
CA LYS A 116 37.00 -3.86 8.37
C LYS A 116 35.74 -4.33 9.11
N ARG A 117 34.63 -4.57 8.41
CA ARG A 117 33.33 -4.98 9.00
C ARG A 117 32.95 -6.44 8.73
N VAL A 118 33.93 -7.34 8.70
CA VAL A 118 33.67 -8.77 8.49
C VAL A 118 32.91 -9.32 9.70
N SER A 119 31.66 -9.74 9.50
CA SER A 119 30.83 -10.33 10.56
C SER A 119 31.17 -11.79 10.85
N ARG A 120 31.62 -12.53 9.85
CA ARG A 120 31.98 -13.95 9.92
C ARG A 120 33.08 -14.24 8.90
N GLN A 121 34.08 -15.02 9.29
CA GLN A 121 35.11 -15.53 8.39
C GLN A 121 34.90 -17.03 8.19
N GLU A 122 34.87 -17.46 6.93
CA GLU A 122 34.81 -18.87 6.55
C GLU A 122 36.05 -19.22 5.72
N ILE A 123 36.76 -20.26 6.14
CA ILE A 123 37.95 -20.74 5.43
C ILE A 123 37.52 -21.84 4.47
N LEU A 124 37.55 -21.54 3.18
CA LEU A 124 37.31 -22.54 2.14
C LEU A 124 38.56 -23.39 1.96
N ARG A 125 38.42 -24.70 2.16
CA ARG A 125 39.49 -25.68 1.96
C ARG A 125 39.30 -26.35 0.60
N VAL A 126 40.41 -26.61 -0.08
CA VAL A 126 40.45 -27.39 -1.30
C VAL A 126 41.22 -28.68 -1.01
N ASP A 127 40.80 -29.78 -1.61
CA ASP A 127 41.59 -31.01 -1.59
C ASP A 127 42.74 -30.84 -2.59
N ALA A 128 43.94 -30.55 -2.06
CA ALA A 128 45.09 -30.20 -2.89
C ALA A 128 45.82 -31.48 -3.32
N PRO A 129 46.21 -31.63 -4.60
CA PRO A 129 46.93 -32.80 -5.07
C PRO A 129 48.23 -33.06 -4.30
N ASP A 130 48.64 -34.33 -4.21
CA ASP A 130 49.88 -34.72 -3.56
C ASP A 130 51.09 -33.97 -4.13
N GLY A 131 52.00 -33.56 -3.25
CA GLY A 131 53.14 -32.70 -3.60
C GLY A 131 52.83 -31.20 -3.65
N SER A 132 51.57 -30.80 -3.45
CA SER A 132 51.21 -29.38 -3.32
C SER A 132 51.74 -28.77 -2.02
N ARG A 133 52.17 -27.50 -2.08
CA ARG A 133 52.51 -26.71 -0.89
C ARG A 133 51.48 -25.63 -0.62
N PHE A 134 51.17 -25.42 0.66
CA PHE A 134 50.29 -24.33 1.06
C PHE A 134 50.98 -22.97 0.84
N LYS A 135 50.38 -22.10 0.02
CA LYS A 135 50.90 -20.75 -0.29
C LYS A 135 50.30 -19.64 0.59
N GLY A 136 49.19 -19.92 1.27
CA GLY A 136 48.41 -18.92 2.01
C GLY A 136 47.00 -18.75 1.45
N TYR A 137 46.23 -17.85 2.07
CA TYR A 137 44.84 -17.58 1.69
C TYR A 137 44.72 -16.42 0.70
N ARG A 138 43.74 -16.52 -0.20
CA ARG A 138 43.28 -15.38 -1.02
C ARG A 138 41.92 -14.93 -0.51
N SER A 139 41.81 -13.67 -0.11
CA SER A 139 40.57 -13.12 0.45
C SER A 139 39.55 -12.81 -0.65
N PHE A 140 38.29 -13.16 -0.41
CA PHE A 140 37.13 -12.74 -1.20
C PHE A 140 36.01 -12.35 -0.24
N TYR A 141 35.40 -11.19 -0.45
CA TYR A 141 34.40 -10.64 0.47
C TYR A 141 33.02 -10.63 -0.18
N VAL A 142 32.07 -11.34 0.43
CA VAL A 142 30.66 -11.37 0.04
C VAL A 142 29.85 -10.53 1.03
N ARG A 143 28.90 -9.74 0.51
CA ARG A 143 27.91 -9.03 1.33
C ARG A 143 26.58 -9.74 1.11
N ASP A 144 26.03 -10.26 2.19
CA ASP A 144 24.82 -11.08 2.14
C ASP A 144 23.78 -10.57 3.14
N LEU A 145 22.51 -10.88 2.89
CA LEU A 145 21.38 -10.54 3.76
C LEU A 145 20.82 -11.84 4.35
N VAL A 146 20.98 -12.02 5.66
CA VAL A 146 20.43 -13.17 6.37
C VAL A 146 19.11 -12.78 7.03
N LEU A 147 18.01 -13.34 6.54
CA LEU A 147 16.70 -13.28 7.19
C LEU A 147 16.40 -14.67 7.77
N LYS A 148 16.17 -14.74 9.09
CA LYS A 148 15.86 -15.99 9.78
C LYS A 148 14.82 -15.74 10.88
N ALA A 149 13.83 -16.63 10.96
CA ALA A 149 12.93 -16.70 12.09
C ALA A 149 13.63 -17.34 13.31
N GLU A 150 13.57 -16.70 14.47
CA GLU A 150 14.13 -17.19 15.72
C GLU A 150 13.06 -17.21 16.82
N LEU A 151 12.92 -18.35 17.50
CA LEU A 151 11.99 -18.54 18.61
C LEU A 151 12.77 -18.63 19.92
N VAL A 152 12.59 -17.63 20.79
CA VAL A 152 13.28 -17.54 22.08
C VAL A 152 12.32 -17.93 23.21
N HIS A 153 12.67 -18.95 23.99
CA HIS A 153 11.91 -19.35 25.17
C HIS A 153 12.41 -18.62 26.42
N TYR A 154 11.67 -17.61 26.86
CA TYR A 154 11.96 -16.88 28.10
C TYR A 154 11.43 -17.63 29.33
N ARG A 155 12.33 -18.24 30.10
CA ARG A 155 12.04 -18.75 31.45
C ARG A 155 12.27 -17.63 32.46
N ARG A 156 11.20 -17.17 33.08
CA ARG A 156 11.21 -16.02 33.99
C ARG A 156 11.13 -16.54 35.43
N GLU A 157 12.00 -16.01 36.28
CA GLU A 157 11.92 -16.32 37.71
C GLU A 157 10.61 -15.80 38.30
N CYS A 158 9.99 -16.62 39.13
CA CYS A 158 8.75 -16.32 39.83
C CYS A 158 8.97 -16.68 41.31
N TRP A 159 8.99 -15.66 42.16
CA TRP A 159 9.24 -15.80 43.59
C TRP A 159 7.99 -15.44 44.37
N VAL A 160 7.78 -16.07 45.53
CA VAL A 160 6.78 -15.62 46.50
C VAL A 160 7.52 -14.95 47.64
N THR A 161 7.20 -13.69 47.89
CA THR A 161 7.75 -12.94 49.02
C THR A 161 7.22 -13.51 50.34
N PRO A 162 7.91 -13.29 51.47
CA PRO A 162 7.42 -13.71 52.79
C PRO A 162 6.01 -13.18 53.13
N ASN A 163 5.60 -12.05 52.54
CA ASN A 163 4.28 -11.46 52.70
C ASN A 163 3.22 -12.05 51.72
N GLY A 164 3.53 -13.14 51.03
CA GLY A 164 2.64 -13.83 50.09
C GLY A 164 2.48 -13.16 48.71
N LYS A 165 3.20 -12.08 48.41
CA LYS A 165 3.15 -11.43 47.07
C LYS A 165 4.07 -12.13 46.09
N THR A 166 3.58 -12.36 44.87
CA THR A 166 4.39 -12.93 43.77
C THR A 166 5.22 -11.85 43.07
N VAL A 167 6.52 -12.12 42.90
CA VAL A 167 7.45 -11.28 42.13
C VAL A 167 7.91 -12.08 40.91
N LEU A 168 7.58 -11.57 39.73
CA LEU A 168 7.91 -12.20 38.45
C LEU A 168 8.93 -11.34 37.70
N ALA A 169 10.04 -11.93 37.26
CA ALA A 169 11.06 -11.23 36.48
C ALA A 169 10.44 -10.59 35.23
N ALA A 170 10.79 -9.34 34.89
CA ALA A 170 10.21 -8.64 33.75
C ALA A 170 10.65 -9.25 32.40
N LEU A 171 9.85 -9.06 31.36
CA LEU A 171 10.26 -9.36 29.99
C LEU A 171 11.16 -8.23 29.44
N PRO A 172 12.07 -8.52 28.49
CA PRO A 172 12.75 -7.48 27.73
C PRO A 172 11.77 -6.49 27.08
N ALA A 173 12.18 -5.23 26.99
CA ALA A 173 11.36 -4.18 26.39
C ALA A 173 11.03 -4.46 24.91
N GLY A 174 9.83 -4.04 24.48
CA GLY A 174 9.40 -4.10 23.09
C GLY A 174 8.88 -5.46 22.61
N ILE A 175 8.65 -6.42 23.53
CA ILE A 175 7.92 -7.66 23.23
C ILE A 175 6.42 -7.37 23.22
N MET A 176 5.75 -7.63 22.10
CA MET A 176 4.31 -7.42 21.94
C MET A 176 3.64 -8.68 21.39
N GLY A 177 2.69 -9.24 22.13
CA GLY A 177 1.87 -10.36 21.65
C GLY A 177 2.68 -11.61 21.24
N GLY A 178 3.84 -11.83 21.87
CA GLY A 178 4.76 -12.93 21.56
C GLY A 178 5.83 -12.59 20.50
N TYR A 179 5.80 -11.39 19.92
CA TYR A 179 6.74 -10.95 18.89
C TYR A 179 7.76 -9.95 19.44
N GLY A 180 9.01 -10.10 19.05
CA GLY A 180 10.10 -9.23 19.50
C GLY A 180 10.15 -7.87 18.82
N ALA A 181 10.87 -6.93 19.44
CA ALA A 181 10.99 -5.53 18.98
C ALA A 181 11.54 -5.39 17.55
N ASN A 182 12.52 -6.23 17.17
CA ASN A 182 13.16 -6.17 15.85
C ASN A 182 12.18 -6.53 14.73
N LEU A 183 11.34 -7.55 14.93
CA LEU A 183 10.31 -7.93 13.97
C LEU A 183 9.33 -6.76 13.76
N ARG A 184 8.87 -6.16 14.86
CA ARG A 184 7.93 -5.04 14.79
C ARG A 184 8.53 -3.84 14.04
N ARG A 185 9.78 -3.48 14.34
CA ARG A 185 10.52 -2.41 13.63
C ARG A 185 10.62 -2.70 12.12
N LEU A 186 10.96 -3.93 11.75
CA LEU A 186 11.04 -4.34 10.35
C LEU A 186 9.68 -4.23 9.66
N CYS A 187 8.60 -4.73 10.27
CA CYS A 187 7.26 -4.65 9.72
C CYS A 187 6.78 -3.20 9.54
N LEU A 188 7.04 -2.33 10.52
CA LEU A 188 6.69 -0.91 10.42
C LEU A 188 7.45 -0.23 9.29
N MET A 189 8.76 -0.47 9.16
CA MET A 189 9.58 0.10 8.08
C MET A 189 9.06 -0.37 6.71
N LEU A 190 8.83 -1.67 6.54
CA LEU A 190 8.34 -2.22 5.27
C LEU A 190 6.93 -1.73 4.93
N HIS A 191 6.05 -1.55 5.92
CA HIS A 191 4.70 -1.05 5.70
C HIS A 191 4.69 0.45 5.36
N ALA A 192 5.37 1.26 6.17
CA ALA A 192 5.33 2.72 6.05
C ALA A 192 6.23 3.24 4.91
N HIS A 193 7.48 2.81 4.85
CA HIS A 193 8.44 3.25 3.83
C HIS A 193 8.42 2.35 2.60
N GLY A 194 8.36 1.03 2.80
CA GLY A 194 8.35 0.07 1.70
C GLY A 194 7.01 -0.06 0.99
N GLN A 195 5.94 0.59 1.50
CA GLN A 195 4.57 0.49 0.99
C GLN A 195 4.08 -0.96 0.81
N VAL A 196 4.62 -1.89 1.60
CA VAL A 196 4.25 -3.30 1.54
C VAL A 196 2.91 -3.48 2.24
N THR A 197 1.92 -3.98 1.51
CA THR A 197 0.58 -4.20 2.07
C THR A 197 0.61 -5.21 3.22
N THR A 198 -0.29 -5.08 4.19
CA THR A 198 -0.39 -6.00 5.33
C THR A 198 -0.51 -7.47 4.91
N ALA A 199 -1.21 -7.75 3.81
CA ALA A 199 -1.34 -9.11 3.28
C ALA A 199 0.02 -9.66 2.79
N ARG A 200 0.76 -8.86 2.01
CA ARG A 200 2.10 -9.24 1.53
C ARG A 200 3.09 -9.38 2.68
N LEU A 201 3.02 -8.51 3.68
CA LEU A 201 3.84 -8.65 4.90
C LEU A 201 3.54 -9.96 5.63
N THR A 202 2.27 -10.33 5.75
CA THR A 202 1.89 -11.58 6.40
C THR A 202 2.49 -12.77 5.65
N THR A 203 2.34 -12.83 4.32
CA THR A 203 2.96 -13.88 3.50
C THR A 203 4.47 -13.90 3.66
N LEU A 204 5.14 -12.76 3.52
CA LEU A 204 6.59 -12.64 3.64
C LEU A 204 7.11 -13.16 4.99
N MET A 205 6.44 -12.82 6.10
CA MET A 205 6.86 -13.31 7.42
C MET A 205 6.68 -14.82 7.56
N ASN A 206 5.58 -15.37 7.04
CA ASN A 206 5.35 -16.82 7.05
C ASN A 206 6.37 -17.57 6.18
N ASP A 207 6.72 -17.02 5.01
CA ASP A 207 7.74 -17.61 4.11
C ASP A 207 9.14 -17.63 4.76
N ILE A 208 9.45 -16.64 5.62
CA ILE A 208 10.68 -16.60 6.43
C ILE A 208 10.63 -17.62 7.60
N GLY A 209 9.44 -18.13 7.93
CA GLY A 209 9.22 -19.11 9.01
C GLY A 209 8.63 -18.52 10.30
N LEU A 210 8.09 -17.29 10.26
CA LEU A 210 7.35 -16.69 11.38
C LEU A 210 5.85 -16.95 11.20
N ASP A 211 5.30 -17.88 11.98
CA ASP A 211 3.85 -18.12 11.99
C ASP A 211 3.11 -16.88 12.55
N ILE A 212 2.42 -16.17 11.65
CA ILE A 212 1.70 -14.95 11.98
C ILE A 212 0.45 -14.80 11.13
N SER A 213 -0.67 -14.52 11.80
CA SER A 213 -1.93 -14.19 11.13
C SER A 213 -1.99 -12.72 10.71
N LYS A 214 -2.82 -12.41 9.70
CA LYS A 214 -3.09 -11.04 9.27
C LYS A 214 -3.55 -10.13 10.43
N ARG A 215 -4.36 -10.66 11.35
CA ARG A 215 -4.83 -9.89 12.52
C ARG A 215 -3.69 -9.54 13.47
N GLN A 216 -2.77 -10.47 13.71
CA GLN A 216 -1.57 -10.20 14.51
C GLN A 216 -0.67 -9.17 13.82
N MET A 217 -0.50 -9.27 12.50
CA MET A 217 0.24 -8.26 11.72
C MET A 217 -0.38 -6.86 11.87
N VAL A 218 -1.70 -6.72 11.70
CA VAL A 218 -2.38 -5.43 11.92
C VAL A 218 -2.15 -4.91 13.33
N ARG A 219 -2.23 -5.77 14.35
CA ARG A 219 -1.98 -5.36 15.75
C ARG A 219 -0.56 -4.84 15.95
N LEU A 220 0.45 -5.50 15.36
CA LEU A 220 1.85 -5.04 15.41
C LEU A 220 2.04 -3.66 14.79
N LEU A 221 1.30 -3.37 13.72
CA LEU A 221 1.38 -2.11 12.98
C LEU A 221 0.57 -0.96 13.60
N THR A 222 -0.37 -1.25 14.51
CA THR A 222 -1.36 -0.25 14.98
C THR A 222 -1.33 0.03 16.48
N LYS A 223 -0.85 -0.91 17.31
CA LYS A 223 -0.79 -0.72 18.77
C LYS A 223 0.51 -0.06 19.21
N GLU A 224 0.47 0.65 20.34
CA GLU A 224 1.63 1.24 21.06
C GLU A 224 2.60 2.01 20.15
N LEU A 225 2.07 2.89 19.30
CA LEU A 225 2.86 3.65 18.32
C LEU A 225 3.52 4.90 18.91
N ASP A 226 3.19 5.28 20.15
CA ASP A 226 3.62 6.55 20.75
C ASP A 226 5.14 6.73 20.75
N GLY A 227 5.89 5.66 21.01
CA GLY A 227 7.35 5.69 20.94
C GLY A 227 7.90 5.95 19.54
N PHE A 228 7.26 5.40 18.51
CA PHE A 228 7.65 5.62 17.11
C PHE A 228 7.26 7.01 16.63
N VAL A 229 6.10 7.52 17.05
CA VAL A 229 5.67 8.89 16.77
C VAL A 229 6.63 9.89 17.40
N ALA A 230 7.06 9.66 18.64
CA ALA A 230 8.06 10.49 19.29
C ALA A 230 9.42 10.46 18.57
N GLU A 231 9.84 9.28 18.10
CA GLU A 231 11.07 9.13 17.30
C GLU A 231 10.97 9.88 15.96
N ASP A 232 9.88 9.72 15.23
CA ASP A 232 9.64 10.41 13.95
C ASP A 232 9.63 11.93 14.12
N ALA A 233 8.97 12.43 15.17
CA ALA A 233 8.96 13.85 15.51
C ALA A 233 10.37 14.37 15.86
N ALA A 234 11.17 13.59 16.58
CA ALA A 234 12.55 13.95 16.90
C ALA A 234 13.44 13.96 15.66
N VAL A 235 13.26 13.00 14.74
CA VAL A 235 13.96 12.96 13.43
C VAL A 235 13.59 14.17 12.59
N LEU A 236 12.31 14.52 12.51
CA LEU A 236 11.84 15.72 11.81
C LEU A 236 12.47 16.99 12.40
N HIS A 237 12.41 17.15 13.73
CA HIS A 237 13.01 18.30 14.41
C HIS A 237 14.52 18.41 14.13
N ALA A 238 15.27 17.32 14.26
CA ALA A 238 16.69 17.30 13.95
C ALA A 238 16.97 17.60 12.47
N GLY A 239 16.11 17.11 11.57
CA GLY A 239 16.14 17.41 10.14
C GLY A 239 15.97 18.89 9.87
N LEU A 240 14.97 19.54 10.48
CA LEU A 240 14.70 20.97 10.32
C LEU A 240 15.84 21.84 10.88
N VAL A 241 16.36 21.51 12.06
CA VAL A 241 17.47 22.28 12.69
C VAL A 241 18.76 22.19 11.88
N SER A 242 19.05 21.03 11.29
CA SER A 242 20.33 20.79 10.60
C SER A 242 20.32 21.13 9.10
N SER A 243 19.17 21.51 8.53
CA SER A 243 19.03 21.71 7.09
C SER A 243 19.05 23.19 6.72
N PRO A 244 19.98 23.64 5.87
CA PRO A 244 20.01 25.03 5.39
C PRO A 244 18.84 25.35 4.45
N TYR A 245 18.29 24.33 3.79
CA TYR A 245 17.18 24.44 2.84
C TYR A 245 16.18 23.32 3.07
N VAL A 246 14.90 23.69 3.19
CA VAL A 246 13.78 22.77 3.37
C VAL A 246 12.70 23.11 2.34
N THR A 247 12.20 22.10 1.64
CA THR A 247 11.01 22.23 0.81
C THR A 247 9.83 21.60 1.52
N VAL A 248 8.66 22.21 1.35
CA VAL A 248 7.41 21.77 1.95
C VAL A 248 6.41 21.50 0.84
N ASP A 249 5.74 20.36 0.90
CA ASP A 249 4.65 20.02 0.00
C ASP A 249 3.49 19.40 0.78
N ASP A 250 2.26 19.63 0.31
CA ASP A 250 1.07 19.02 0.87
C ASP A 250 0.61 17.87 -0.02
N THR A 251 0.47 16.70 0.58
CA THR A 251 -0.11 15.52 -0.06
C THR A 251 -1.52 15.30 0.46
N GLY A 252 -2.50 15.39 -0.43
CA GLY A 252 -3.90 15.11 -0.10
C GLY A 252 -4.17 13.61 0.06
N ALA A 253 -4.86 13.23 1.13
CA ALA A 253 -5.30 11.86 1.37
C ALA A 253 -6.77 11.82 1.80
N ARG A 254 -7.49 10.77 1.40
CA ARG A 254 -8.84 10.49 1.91
C ARG A 254 -8.75 9.54 3.08
N HIS A 255 -9.35 9.93 4.21
CA HIS A 255 -9.49 9.08 5.38
C HIS A 255 -10.92 9.15 5.88
N SER A 256 -11.57 8.00 6.08
CA SER A 256 -12.94 7.93 6.61
C SER A 256 -13.94 8.85 5.87
N HIS A 257 -13.88 8.85 4.53
CA HIS A 257 -14.69 9.69 3.62
C HIS A 257 -14.40 11.20 3.61
N ASN A 258 -13.56 11.69 4.53
CA ASN A 258 -13.12 13.08 4.58
C ASN A 258 -11.78 13.26 3.85
N MET A 259 -11.56 14.47 3.33
CA MET A 259 -10.29 14.88 2.76
C MET A 259 -9.40 15.48 3.86
N TYR A 260 -8.17 15.00 3.93
CA TYR A 260 -7.11 15.51 4.80
C TYR A 260 -5.88 15.83 3.96
N TYR A 261 -5.01 16.69 4.48
CA TYR A 261 -3.72 16.99 3.89
C TYR A 261 -2.62 16.57 4.88
N LEU A 262 -1.59 15.92 4.35
CA LEU A 262 -0.36 15.62 5.06
C LEU A 262 0.74 16.55 4.52
N THR A 263 1.34 17.33 5.40
CA THR A 263 2.46 18.20 5.06
C THR A 263 3.77 17.42 5.16
N GLY A 264 4.45 17.26 4.04
CA GLY A 264 5.78 16.66 3.94
C GLY A 264 6.87 17.73 4.03
N PHE A 265 7.93 17.45 4.79
CA PHE A 265 9.14 18.26 4.83
C PHE A 265 10.29 17.47 4.20
N CYS A 266 10.90 18.02 3.16
CA CYS A 266 12.02 17.40 2.48
C CYS A 266 13.28 18.27 2.61
N ARG A 267 14.37 17.66 3.08
CA ARG A 267 15.67 18.29 3.15
C ARG A 267 16.27 18.36 1.75
N MET A 268 16.66 19.56 1.34
CA MET A 268 17.45 19.75 0.12
C MET A 268 18.93 19.66 0.50
N THR A 269 19.65 18.70 -0.08
CA THR A 269 21.11 18.71 -0.08
C THR A 269 21.57 19.63 -1.20
N SER A 270 22.42 20.63 -0.89
CA SER A 270 23.07 21.44 -1.93
C SER A 270 23.75 20.54 -2.97
N PRO A 271 23.68 20.89 -4.27
CA PRO A 271 24.27 20.10 -5.36
C PRO A 271 25.78 19.92 -5.25
#